data_AF-A0A942F6H0-F1
#
_entry.id   AF-A0A942F6H0-F1
#
_cell.length_a   1.000
_cell.length_b   1.000
_cell.length_c   1.000
_cell.angle_alpha   90.00
_cell.angle_beta   90.00
_cell.angle_gamma   90.00
#
_symmetry.space_group_name_H-M   'P 1'
#
loop_
_entity.id
_entity.type
_entity.pdbx_description
1 polymer ?
#
loop_
_entity_poly.entity_id
_entity_poly.type
_entity_poly.pdbx_seq_one_letter_code
_entity_poly.pdbx_strand_id
1 'polypeptide(L)' 'REEAEKVGAQMEFGAKYPDMVSVYFVGENLENAISKEFCGGPHVKNTSELGTFKILKEEAVAQGVRRIKAVLS' A
#
# COMPACT_ATOMS: atom_id res chain seq x y z
N ARG A 1 -11.59 -5.69 11.17
CA ARG A 1 -10.19 -6.14 11.17
C ARG A 1 -10.10 -7.59 10.67
N GLU A 2 -10.72 -8.56 11.34
CA GLU A 2 -10.67 -9.97 10.91
C GLU A 2 -11.15 -10.17 9.46
N GLU A 3 -12.19 -9.46 9.04
CA GLU A 3 -12.66 -9.48 7.65
C GLU A 3 -11.62 -8.95 6.65
N ALA A 4 -10.89 -7.90 7.05
CA ALA A 4 -9.81 -7.33 6.25
C ALA A 4 -8.63 -8.31 6.12
N GLU A 5 -8.30 -9.04 7.19
CA GLU A 5 -7.28 -10.10 7.16
C GLU A 5 -7.73 -11.26 6.25
N LYS A 6 -9.02 -11.65 6.28
CA LYS A 6 -9.57 -12.72 5.43
C LYS A 6 -9.50 -12.42 3.93
N VAL A 7 -9.63 -11.15 3.53
CA VAL A 7 -9.48 -10.74 2.11
C VAL A 7 -8.03 -10.55 1.68
N GLY A 8 -7.08 -10.84 2.58
CA GLY A 8 -5.64 -10.75 2.34
C GLY A 8 -5.09 -9.33 2.39
N ALA A 9 -5.78 -8.39 3.04
CA ALA A 9 -5.27 -7.05 3.19
C ALA A 9 -4.08 -7.01 4.17
N GLN A 10 -3.02 -6.31 3.78
CA GLN A 10 -1.78 -6.22 4.54
C GLN A 10 -1.81 -5.06 5.52
N MET A 11 -1.08 -5.20 6.62
CA MET A 11 -0.93 -4.17 7.64
C MET A 11 0.55 -3.95 7.95
N GLU A 12 0.89 -2.79 8.50
CA GLU A 12 2.27 -2.49 8.90
C GLU A 12 2.74 -3.47 9.99
N PHE A 13 3.94 -4.03 9.79
CA PHE A 13 4.52 -4.99 10.72
C PHE A 13 4.73 -4.35 12.10
N GLY A 14 4.10 -4.91 13.14
CA GLY A 14 4.21 -4.44 14.51
C GLY A 14 3.24 -3.31 14.90
N ALA A 15 2.42 -2.82 13.97
CA ALA A 15 1.38 -1.84 14.28
C ALA A 15 0.16 -2.51 14.93
N LYS A 16 -0.46 -1.81 15.88
CA LYS A 16 -1.74 -2.22 16.49
C LYS A 16 -2.88 -1.51 15.80
N TYR A 17 -3.87 -2.27 15.34
CA TYR A 17 -5.09 -1.74 14.71
C TYR A 17 -6.32 -2.03 15.57
N PRO A 18 -7.32 -1.12 15.58
CA PRO A 18 -8.62 -1.35 16.23
C PRO A 18 -9.44 -2.42 15.51
N ASP A 19 -10.58 -2.81 16.10
CA ASP A 19 -11.46 -3.84 15.52
C ASP A 19 -12.08 -3.39 14.19
N MET A 20 -12.42 -2.09 14.08
CA MET A 20 -12.91 -1.48 12.85
C MET A 20 -11.77 -0.80 12.10
N VAL A 21 -11.50 -1.22 10.87
CA VAL A 21 -10.39 -0.71 10.04
C VAL A 21 -10.91 -0.36 8.65
N SER A 22 -10.24 0.59 8.01
CA SER A 22 -10.43 0.89 6.59
C SER A 22 -9.44 0.08 5.77
N VAL A 23 -9.93 -0.55 4.71
CA VAL A 23 -9.10 -1.21 3.70
C VAL A 23 -9.12 -0.38 2.44
N TYR A 24 -7.94 -0.01 1.97
CA TYR A 24 -7.76 0.56 0.66
C TYR A 24 -7.17 -0.50 -0.28
N PHE A 25 -7.59 -0.50 -1.54
CA PHE A 25 -7.07 -1.43 -2.53
C PHE A 25 -6.85 -0.75 -3.88
N VAL A 26 -5.95 -1.31 -4.67
CA VAL A 26 -5.66 -0.89 -6.04
C VAL A 26 -6.00 -2.03 -7.00
N GLY A 27 -7.06 -1.86 -7.77
CA GLY A 27 -7.58 -2.87 -8.72
C GLY A 27 -9.04 -2.61 -9.07
N GLU A 28 -9.64 -3.52 -9.84
CA GLU A 28 -11.06 -3.39 -10.24
C GLU A 28 -12.02 -3.75 -9.11
N ASN A 29 -11.66 -4.76 -8.31
CA ASN A 29 -12.42 -5.19 -7.16
C ASN A 29 -11.50 -5.76 -6.08
N LEU A 30 -12.06 -6.01 -4.89
CA LEU A 30 -11.30 -6.48 -3.75
C LEU A 30 -10.77 -7.91 -3.93
N GLU A 31 -11.34 -8.73 -4.81
CA GLU A 31 -10.87 -10.10 -5.04
C GLU A 31 -9.62 -10.10 -5.92
N ASN A 32 -9.61 -9.29 -6.98
CA ASN A 32 -8.55 -9.20 -7.98
C ASN A 32 -7.56 -8.04 -7.80
N ALA A 33 -7.63 -7.31 -6.68
CA ALA A 33 -6.75 -6.18 -6.43
C ALA A 33 -5.27 -6.58 -6.32
N ILE A 34 -4.40 -5.74 -6.90
CA ILE A 34 -2.95 -5.90 -6.94
C ILE A 34 -2.33 -5.55 -5.58
N SER A 35 -2.90 -4.57 -4.88
CA SER A 35 -2.57 -4.25 -3.49
C SER A 35 -3.86 -4.04 -2.69
N LYS A 36 -3.85 -4.46 -1.43
CA LYS A 36 -4.92 -4.31 -0.44
C LYS A 36 -4.26 -4.06 0.91
N GLU A 37 -4.53 -2.93 1.53
CA GLU A 37 -3.80 -2.47 2.71
C GLU A 37 -4.72 -1.82 3.75
N PHE A 38 -4.33 -1.94 5.02
CA PHE A 38 -4.96 -1.25 6.12
C PHE A 38 -4.52 0.21 6.11
N CYS A 39 -5.28 1.06 5.43
CA CYS A 39 -4.97 2.48 5.27
C CYS A 39 -6.19 3.36 5.51
N GLY A 40 -6.03 4.35 6.39
CA GLY A 40 -7.04 5.40 6.66
C GLY A 40 -6.68 6.76 6.06
N GLY A 41 -5.65 6.82 5.22
CA GLY A 41 -5.19 8.05 4.58
C GLY A 41 -6.09 8.51 3.42
N PRO A 42 -5.87 9.73 2.90
CA PRO A 42 -6.51 10.18 1.68
C PRO A 42 -5.94 9.41 0.48
N HIS A 43 -6.81 9.08 -0.47
CA HIS A 43 -6.45 8.37 -1.68
C HIS A 43 -7.04 9.03 -2.92
N VAL A 44 -6.35 8.87 -4.05
CA VAL A 44 -6.90 9.19 -5.38
C VAL A 44 -7.95 8.16 -5.78
N LYS A 45 -8.83 8.55 -6.70
CA LYS A 45 -9.86 7.65 -7.22
C LYS A 45 -9.30 6.72 -8.31
N ASN A 46 -8.33 7.19 -9.10
CA ASN A 46 -7.65 6.42 -10.11
C ASN A 46 -6.14 6.70 -10.12
N THR A 47 -5.32 5.68 -10.36
CA THR A 47 -3.86 5.81 -10.45
C THR A 47 -3.40 6.72 -11.58
N SER A 48 -4.21 6.92 -12.62
CA SER A 48 -3.93 7.87 -13.71
C SER A 48 -3.82 9.32 -13.22
N GLU A 49 -4.42 9.65 -12.07
CA GLU A 49 -4.33 10.98 -11.45
C GLU A 49 -2.93 11.27 -10.87
N LEU A 50 -2.12 10.23 -10.63
CA LEU A 50 -0.82 10.35 -9.96
C LEU A 50 0.31 10.79 -10.91
N GLY A 51 0.03 10.93 -12.21
CA GLY A 51 1.03 11.34 -13.21
C GLY A 51 2.11 10.27 -13.42
N THR A 52 3.36 10.71 -13.52
CA THR A 52 4.51 9.83 -13.79
C THR A 52 5.19 9.43 -12.48
N PHE A 53 5.25 8.13 -12.21
CA PHE A 53 6.08 7.60 -11.13
C PHE A 53 7.53 7.47 -11.59
N LYS A 54 8.45 8.12 -10.87
CA LYS A 54 9.88 8.10 -11.17
C LYS A 54 10.71 7.68 -9.97
N ILE A 55 11.54 6.64 -10.14
CA ILE A 55 12.57 6.26 -9.17
C ILE A 55 13.74 7.24 -9.26
N LEU A 56 14.08 7.87 -8.15
CA LEU A 56 15.20 8.81 -8.03
C LEU A 56 16.48 8.13 -7.54
N LYS A 57 16.35 7.17 -6.64
CA LYS A 57 17.50 6.48 -6.03
C LYS A 57 17.08 5.09 -5.56
N GLU A 58 17.99 4.14 -5.70
CA GLU A 58 17.91 2.82 -5.10
C GLU A 58 19.24 2.50 -4.42
N GLU A 59 19.21 2.07 -3.17
CA GLU A 59 20.43 1.75 -2.41
C GLU A 59 20.23 0.57 -1.45
N ALA A 60 21.30 -0.20 -1.22
CA ALA A 60 21.30 -1.23 -0.17
C ALA A 60 21.55 -0.57 1.19
N VAL A 61 20.70 -0.86 2.18
CA VAL A 61 20.79 -0.28 3.53
C VAL A 61 21.18 -1.30 4.60
N ALA A 62 21.02 -2.59 4.30
CA ALA A 62 21.51 -3.72 5.10
C ALA A 62 21.56 -4.98 4.21
N GLN A 63 22.10 -6.09 4.73
CA GLN A 63 22.06 -7.38 4.03
C GLN A 63 20.61 -7.78 3.76
N GLY A 64 20.25 -7.95 2.48
CA GLY A 64 18.89 -8.30 2.06
C GLY A 64 17.86 -7.17 2.10
N VAL A 65 18.25 -5.94 2.46
CA VAL A 65 17.33 -4.79 2.56
C VAL A 65 17.75 -3.68 1.61
N ARG A 66 16.80 -3.24 0.76
CA ARG A 66 16.99 -2.16 -0.21
C ARG A 66 16.00 -1.04 0.04
N ARG A 67 16.43 0.20 -0.18
CA ARG A 67 15.61 1.42 -0.08
C ARG A 67 15.44 2.01 -1.47
N ILE A 68 14.19 2.28 -1.85
CA ILE A 68 13.82 2.98 -3.08
C ILE A 68 13.28 4.35 -2.70
N LYS A 69 13.82 5.41 -3.30
CA LYS A 69 13.27 6.77 -3.22
C LYS A 69 12.67 7.13 -4.58
N ALA A 70 11.40 7.53 -4.59
CA ALA A 70 10.67 7.87 -5.80
C ALA A 70 9.84 9.15 -5.61
N VAL A 71 9.37 9.70 -6.72
CA VAL A 71 8.46 10.85 -6.79
C VAL A 71 7.34 10.58 -7.79
N LEU A 72 6.23 11.28 -7.59
CA LEU A 72 5.16 11.46 -8.57
C LEU A 72 5.31 12.86 -9.17
N SER A 73 5.23 12.98 -10.50
CA SER A 73 5.38 14.25 -11.24
C SER A 73 4.43 14.36 -12.42
#